data_AF-A0A031LFL2-F1
#
_entry.id   AF-A0A031LFL2-F1
#
_cell.length_a   1.000
_cell.length_b   1.000
_cell.length_c   1.000
_cell.angle_alpha   90.00
_cell.angle_beta   90.00
_cell.angle_gamma   90.00
#
_symmetry.space_group_name_H-M   'P 1'
#
loop_
_entity.id
_entity.type
_entity.pdbx_description
1 polymer ?
#
loop_
_entity_poly.entity_id
_entity_poly.type
_entity_poly.pdbx_seq_one_letter_code
_entity_poly.pdbx_strand_id
1 'polypeptide(L)'
;MVDYFANPQAFEQNVAIEMQRNGERYQFLRWGQAALNQFRVVPPGTGICHQVNLEYLAQVVWRNEVDGQRFAFPDTLVGTDSHTTMINGLGVLGWGGGGHAGPTDLHADSGSDRL
;
A
#
# COMPACT_ATOMS: atom_id res chain seq x y z
N MET A 1 -6.03 15.05 8.97
CA MET A 1 -7.07 16.06 9.31
C MET A 1 -6.75 17.30 8.49
N VAL A 2 -7.77 18.01 8.01
CA VAL A 2 -7.58 19.25 7.25
C VAL A 2 -7.76 20.40 8.22
N ASP A 3 -6.70 21.18 8.45
CA ASP A 3 -6.70 22.34 9.35
C ASP A 3 -6.85 23.65 8.55
N TYR A 4 -6.27 23.71 7.35
CA TYR A 4 -6.35 24.84 6.43
C TYR A 4 -7.01 24.45 5.10
N PHE A 5 -7.81 25.34 4.50
CA PHE A 5 -8.45 25.15 3.20
C PHE A 5 -8.54 26.47 2.42
N ALA A 6 -8.78 26.39 1.10
CA ALA A 6 -8.94 27.54 0.19
C ALA A 6 -7.81 28.60 0.23
N ASN A 7 -6.60 28.19 0.65
CA ASN A 7 -5.39 29.01 0.65
C ASN A 7 -4.31 28.27 -0.16
N PRO A 8 -3.56 28.95 -1.05
CA PRO A 8 -2.43 28.34 -1.77
C PRO A 8 -1.39 27.65 -0.87
N GLN A 9 -1.22 28.11 0.37
CA GLN A 9 -0.31 27.56 1.38
C GLN A 9 -0.93 26.42 2.20
N ALA A 10 -2.23 26.14 2.03
CA ALA A 10 -2.94 25.17 2.88
C ALA A 10 -2.34 23.76 2.80
N PHE A 11 -1.88 23.34 1.63
CA PHE A 11 -1.28 22.02 1.46
C PHE A 11 -0.03 21.84 2.34
N GLU A 12 0.93 22.76 2.21
CA GLU A 12 2.18 22.72 2.98
C GLU A 12 1.93 22.80 4.49
N GLN A 13 1.03 23.68 4.92
CA GLN A 13 0.68 23.85 6.32
C GLN A 13 0.01 22.59 6.92
N ASN A 14 -0.91 21.96 6.17
CA ASN A 14 -1.56 20.73 6.62
C ASN A 14 -0.58 19.56 6.72
N VAL A 15 0.34 19.41 5.77
CA VAL A 15 1.39 18.38 5.81
C VAL A 15 2.32 18.60 7.00
N ALA A 16 2.72 19.84 7.27
CA ALA A 16 3.57 20.15 8.43
C ALA A 16 2.89 19.77 9.77
N ILE A 17 1.60 20.11 9.91
CA ILE A 17 0.82 19.75 11.11
C ILE A 17 0.64 18.24 11.22
N GLU A 18 0.37 17.54 10.11
CA GLU A 18 0.28 16.09 10.09
C GLU A 18 1.58 15.43 10.55
N MET A 19 2.73 15.89 10.05
CA MET A 19 4.05 15.43 10.48
C MET A 19 4.27 15.66 11.97
N GLN A 20 3.88 16.83 12.49
CA GLN A 20 4.00 17.14 13.91
C GLN A 20 3.14 16.22 14.78
N ARG A 21 1.89 15.96 14.38
CA ARG A 21 0.93 15.14 15.14
C ARG A 21 1.21 13.64 15.07
N ASN A 22 1.82 13.16 13.99
CA ASN A 22 2.03 11.73 13.72
C ASN A 22 3.51 11.33 13.69
N GLY A 23 4.42 12.18 14.17
CA GLY A 23 5.87 11.94 14.10
C GLY A 23 6.31 10.56 14.61
N GLU A 24 5.80 10.14 15.78
CA GLU A 24 6.10 8.82 16.35
C GLU A 24 5.58 7.67 15.48
N ARG A 25 4.40 7.82 14.87
CA ARG A 25 3.83 6.81 13.96
C ARG A 25 4.70 6.65 12.72
N TYR A 26 5.15 7.74 12.12
CA TYR A 26 6.05 7.66 10.97
C TYR A 26 7.42 7.09 11.32
N GLN A 27 7.96 7.40 12.50
CA GLN A 27 9.19 6.78 12.98
C GLN A 27 9.03 5.27 13.14
N PHE A 28 7.92 4.82 13.73
CA PHE A 28 7.61 3.40 13.86
C PHE A 28 7.46 2.71 12.50
N LEU A 29 6.73 3.31 11.55
CA LEU A 29 6.58 2.76 10.20
C LEU A 29 7.91 2.70 9.44
N ARG A 30 8.77 3.72 9.56
CA ARG A 30 10.11 3.71 8.97
C ARG A 30 11.00 2.64 9.59
N TRP A 31 10.92 2.45 10.90
CA TRP A 31 11.60 1.35 11.58
C TRP A 31 11.11 0.00 11.04
N GLY A 32 9.79 -0.19 10.90
CA GLY A 32 9.20 -1.40 10.33
C GLY A 32 9.71 -1.71 8.93
N GLN A 33 9.92 -0.68 8.08
CA GLN A 33 10.52 -0.83 6.75
C GLN A 33 11.98 -1.30 6.77
N ALA A 34 12.74 -0.97 7.81
CA ALA A 34 14.09 -1.49 7.98
C ALA A 34 14.11 -2.89 8.62
N ALA A 35 13.09 -3.20 9.43
CA ALA A 35 13.07 -4.41 10.26
C ALA A 35 12.35 -5.62 9.63
N LEU A 36 11.44 -5.39 8.67
CA LEU A 36 10.60 -6.42 8.07
C LEU A 36 10.93 -6.65 6.59
N ASN A 37 10.97 -7.92 6.18
CA ASN A 37 11.05 -8.29 4.77
C ASN A 37 9.72 -8.00 4.06
N GLN A 38 9.79 -7.59 2.80
CA GLN A 38 8.62 -7.30 1.95
C GLN A 38 7.67 -6.22 2.52
N PHE A 39 8.15 -5.36 3.41
CA PHE A 39 7.40 -4.21 3.91
C PHE A 39 7.82 -2.94 3.17
N ARG A 40 6.86 -2.22 2.58
CA ARG A 40 7.08 -0.94 1.91
C ARG A 40 6.09 0.09 2.46
N VAL A 41 6.60 1.27 2.83
CA VAL A 41 5.76 2.39 3.24
C VAL A 41 5.66 3.38 2.10
N VAL A 42 4.44 3.72 1.72
CA VAL A 42 4.18 4.85 0.81
C VAL A 42 4.32 6.15 1.61
N PRO A 43 5.17 7.12 1.18
CA PRO A 43 5.37 8.36 1.91
C PRO A 43 4.09 9.19 2.06
N PRO A 44 3.97 9.99 3.12
CA PRO A 44 2.87 10.94 3.29
C PRO A 44 2.83 11.95 2.14
N GLY A 45 1.62 12.38 1.76
CA GLY A 45 1.41 13.31 0.64
C GLY A 45 1.40 12.67 -0.76
N THR A 46 1.60 11.35 -0.88
CA THR A 46 1.62 10.64 -2.18
C THR A 46 0.21 10.39 -2.76
N GLY A 47 -0.83 10.48 -1.93
CA GLY A 47 -2.22 10.23 -2.32
C GLY A 47 -2.95 9.36 -1.31
N ILE A 48 -4.16 8.94 -1.67
CA ILE A 48 -4.99 8.07 -0.83
C ILE A 48 -4.70 6.61 -1.21
N CYS A 49 -4.57 5.71 -0.24
CA CYS A 49 -4.13 4.31 -0.41
C CYS A 49 -4.73 3.61 -1.64
N HIS A 50 -6.06 3.58 -1.75
CA HIS A 50 -6.76 2.95 -2.87
C HIS A 50 -6.43 3.51 -4.27
N GLN A 51 -6.10 4.79 -4.40
CA GLN A 51 -5.72 5.41 -5.67
C GLN A 51 -4.27 5.04 -6.02
N VAL A 52 -3.39 5.02 -5.02
CA VAL A 52 -2.01 4.55 -5.20
C VAL A 52 -1.99 3.08 -5.63
N ASN A 53 -2.89 2.26 -5.08
CA ASN A 53 -3.06 0.87 -5.51
C ASN A 53 -3.39 0.77 -7.00
N LEU A 54 -4.32 1.58 -7.50
CA LEU A 54 -4.70 1.59 -8.91
C LEU A 54 -3.60 2.12 -9.84
N GLU A 55 -2.94 3.21 -9.45
CA GLU A 55 -2.06 3.95 -10.35
C GLU A 55 -0.61 3.44 -10.32
N TYR A 56 -0.16 2.84 -9.22
CA TYR A 56 1.26 2.56 -9.00
C TYR A 56 1.60 1.15 -8.51
N LEU A 57 0.72 0.48 -7.75
CA LEU A 57 1.07 -0.80 -7.12
C LEU A 57 0.52 -2.02 -7.85
N ALA A 58 -0.68 -1.94 -8.44
CA ALA A 58 -1.28 -3.03 -9.18
C ALA A 58 -0.44 -3.45 -10.40
N GLN A 59 -0.15 -4.74 -10.50
CA GLN A 59 0.58 -5.32 -11.64
C GLN A 59 -0.35 -6.04 -12.61
N VAL A 60 -1.55 -6.42 -12.18
CA VAL A 60 -2.52 -7.31 -12.89
C VAL A 60 -1.98 -8.73 -13.09
N VAL A 61 -0.74 -8.88 -13.54
CA VAL A 61 -0.04 -10.15 -13.71
C VAL A 61 1.38 -10.06 -13.13
N TRP A 62 1.66 -10.87 -12.12
CA TRP A 62 3.02 -11.10 -11.62
C TRP A 62 3.75 -12.11 -12.49
N ARG A 63 5.08 -11.98 -12.57
CA ARG A 63 5.95 -12.88 -13.32
C ARG A 63 7.08 -13.35 -12.42
N ASN A 64 7.28 -14.66 -12.33
CA ASN A 64 8.37 -15.23 -11.56
C ASN A 64 9.07 -16.33 -12.35
N GLU A 65 10.35 -16.58 -12.07
CA GLU A 65 11.12 -17.67 -12.66
C GLU A 65 11.41 -18.72 -11.60
N VAL A 66 10.88 -19.93 -11.79
CA VAL A 66 11.06 -21.06 -10.87
C VAL A 66 11.67 -22.21 -11.66
N ASP A 67 12.83 -22.69 -11.22
CA ASP A 67 13.56 -23.81 -11.82
C ASP A 67 13.79 -23.63 -13.34
N GLY A 68 14.08 -22.39 -13.77
CA GLY A 68 14.34 -22.02 -15.18
C GLY A 68 13.09 -21.90 -16.05
N GLN A 69 11.89 -22.04 -15.47
CA GLN A 69 10.61 -21.82 -16.15
C GLN A 69 9.98 -20.52 -15.69
N ARG A 70 9.50 -19.72 -16.64
CA ARG A 70 8.77 -18.49 -16.36
C ARG A 70 7.29 -18.79 -16.13
N PHE A 71 6.81 -18.41 -14.96
CA PHE A 71 5.41 -18.48 -14.58
C PHE A 71 4.80 -17.09 -14.53
N ALA A 72 3.51 -17.02 -14.82
CA ALA A 72 2.69 -15.81 -14.73
C ALA A 72 1.46 -16.10 -13.90
N PHE A 73 1.12 -15.21 -12.98
CA PHE A 73 0.03 -15.41 -12.03
C PHE A 73 -0.78 -14.12 -11.87
N PRO A 74 -2.10 -14.22 -11.65
CA PRO A 74 -2.93 -13.04 -11.46
C PRO A 74 -2.56 -12.32 -10.17
N ASP A 75 -2.60 -11.00 -10.20
CA ASP A 75 -2.46 -10.17 -9.02
C ASP A 75 -3.71 -10.30 -8.14
N THR A 76 -3.50 -10.41 -6.83
CA THR A 76 -4.56 -10.42 -5.83
C THR A 76 -4.16 -9.57 -4.63
N LEU A 77 -5.12 -8.91 -3.99
CA LEU A 77 -4.86 -7.92 -2.94
C LEU A 77 -5.81 -8.09 -1.75
N VAL A 78 -5.25 -8.26 -0.56
CA VAL A 78 -6.00 -8.13 0.70
C VAL A 78 -5.50 -6.90 1.43
N GLY A 79 -6.40 -5.97 1.71
CA GLY A 79 -6.06 -4.70 2.33
C GLY A 79 -6.81 -4.44 3.62
N THR A 80 -6.25 -3.63 4.50
CA THR A 80 -6.97 -3.21 5.73
C THR A 80 -7.87 -2.00 5.50
N ASP A 81 -7.96 -1.54 4.26
CA ASP A 81 -8.85 -0.48 3.81
C ASP A 81 -10.15 -1.06 3.24
N SER A 82 -11.29 -0.47 3.56
CA SER A 82 -12.59 -0.95 3.04
C SER A 82 -12.74 -0.76 1.53
N HIS A 83 -12.03 0.21 0.96
CA HIS A 83 -12.04 0.54 -0.46
C HIS A 83 -11.03 -0.26 -1.28
N THR A 84 -10.33 -1.24 -0.68
CA THR A 84 -9.46 -2.16 -1.43
C THR A 84 -10.19 -2.81 -2.62
N THR A 85 -11.51 -2.97 -2.54
CA THR A 85 -12.36 -3.46 -3.65
C THR A 85 -12.31 -2.61 -4.91
N MET A 86 -11.82 -1.36 -4.85
CA MET A 86 -11.64 -0.49 -6.01
C MET A 86 -10.67 -1.11 -7.04
N ILE A 87 -9.71 -1.92 -6.60
CA ILE A 87 -8.73 -2.59 -7.47
C ILE A 87 -9.38 -3.58 -8.45
N ASN A 88 -10.58 -4.07 -8.13
CA ASN A 88 -11.34 -5.00 -8.98
C ASN A 88 -11.66 -4.40 -10.35
N GLY A 89 -11.71 -3.07 -10.47
CA GLY A 89 -11.88 -2.38 -11.76
C GLY A 89 -10.74 -2.64 -12.76
N LEU A 90 -9.55 -3.04 -12.29
CA LEU A 90 -8.39 -3.40 -13.12
C LEU A 90 -8.27 -4.92 -13.37
N GLY A 91 -9.24 -5.73 -12.91
CA GLY A 91 -9.19 -7.18 -13.02
C GLY A 91 -8.29 -7.88 -12.00
N VAL A 92 -7.82 -7.14 -10.99
CA VAL A 92 -7.09 -7.67 -9.82
C VAL A 92 -8.14 -8.08 -8.79
N LEU A 93 -8.08 -9.32 -8.28
CA LEU A 93 -9.03 -9.76 -7.24
C LEU A 93 -8.62 -9.19 -5.88
N GLY A 94 -9.40 -8.27 -5.31
CA GLY A 94 -9.10 -7.72 -4.00
C GLY A 94 -10.29 -7.32 -3.14
N TRP A 95 -10.08 -7.41 -1.82
CA TRP A 95 -11.09 -7.10 -0.81
C TRP A 95 -10.46 -6.61 0.51
N GLY A 96 -11.29 -5.96 1.33
CA GLY A 96 -10.91 -5.53 2.67
C GLY A 96 -10.91 -6.71 3.65
N GLY A 97 -9.79 -6.95 4.33
CA GLY A 97 -9.65 -7.85 5.47
C GLY A 97 -9.37 -7.06 6.74
N GLY A 98 -9.77 -7.57 7.91
CA GLY A 98 -9.39 -6.94 9.18
C GLY A 98 -7.86 -6.98 9.39
N GLY A 99 -7.30 -6.09 10.22
CA GLY A 99 -5.85 -6.00 10.47
C GLY A 99 -5.17 -7.25 11.07
N HIS A 100 -5.95 -8.31 11.36
CA HIS A 100 -5.44 -9.63 11.72
C HIS A 100 -5.01 -10.45 10.49
N ALA A 101 -5.45 -10.09 9.29
CA ALA A 101 -5.15 -10.80 8.05
C ALA A 101 -3.74 -10.52 7.52
N GLY A 102 -3.02 -9.54 8.08
CA GLY A 102 -1.66 -9.18 7.68
C GLY A 102 -1.41 -7.67 7.67
N PRO A 103 -0.23 -7.24 7.16
CA PRO A 103 0.07 -5.84 6.96
C PRO A 103 -0.94 -5.16 6.02
N THR A 104 -1.07 -3.84 6.12
CA THR A 104 -1.93 -3.04 5.25
C THR A 104 -1.52 -3.20 3.79
N ASP A 105 -2.46 -3.69 2.98
CA ASP A 105 -2.38 -3.87 1.51
C ASP A 105 -1.26 -4.84 1.06
N LEU A 106 -1.57 -6.15 1.14
CA LEU A 106 -0.69 -7.22 0.70
C LEU A 106 -1.06 -7.68 -0.72
N HIS A 107 -0.23 -7.35 -1.69
CA HIS A 107 -0.28 -7.95 -3.02
C HIS A 107 0.38 -9.34 -2.98
N ALA A 108 -0.37 -10.38 -3.35
CA ALA A 108 0.17 -11.72 -3.40
C ALA A 108 0.97 -11.93 -4.70
N ASP A 109 2.30 -11.92 -4.59
CA ASP A 109 3.17 -12.55 -5.57
C ASP A 109 3.34 -14.02 -5.19
N SER A 110 2.85 -14.92 -6.03
CA SER A 110 2.94 -16.40 -5.90
C SER A 110 4.38 -16.96 -5.84
N GLY A 111 5.40 -16.11 -5.75
CA GLY A 111 6.80 -16.49 -5.70
C GLY A 111 7.39 -16.81 -4.32
N SER A 112 6.68 -16.59 -3.21
CA SER A 112 7.23 -16.83 -1.87
C SER A 112 6.56 -17.93 -1.04
N ASP A 113 5.68 -18.74 -1.62
CA ASP A 113 5.22 -19.99 -0.96
C ASP A 113 6.20 -21.14 -1.25
N ARG A 114 7.36 -21.09 -0.61
CA ARG A 114 8.10 -22.30 -0.22
C ARG A 114 8.24 -22.29 1.31
N LEU A 115 7.25 -22.93 1.95
CA LEU A 115 7.18 -23.41 3.34
C LEU A 115 7.27 -22.38 4.48
#